data_AF-A0AAW9FC35-F1
#
_entry.id   AF-A0AAW9FC35-F1
#
_cell.length_a   1.000
_cell.length_b   1.000
_cell.length_c   1.000
_cell.angle_alpha   90.00
_cell.angle_beta   90.00
_cell.angle_gamma   90.00
#
_symmetry.space_group_name_H-M   'P 1'
#
loop_
_entity.id
_entity.type
_entity.pdbx_description
1 polymer ?
#
loop_
_entity_poly.entity_id
_entity_poly.type
_entity_poly.pdbx_seq_one_letter_code
_entity_poly.pdbx_strand_id
1 'polypeptide(L)'
;LSEQHCPIYWLFSSGKEKAFECLVYLHRYNEATLPRMRTEYVTPLLGQMASRIERLRLQQADASTAEAKRLDKQIDGLTKQLAELRAFDDQLKHHADMKITLDLDDGVKVNYGKFGTLLSDVKAITGDKGE
;
A
#
# COMPACT_ATOMS: atom_id res chain seq x y z
N LEU A 1 -18.64 15.61 24.79
CA LEU A 1 -17.95 14.38 24.33
C LEU A 1 -17.34 14.73 22.99
N SER A 2 -16.02 14.78 22.90
CA SER A 2 -15.28 15.42 21.81
C SER A 2 -15.58 14.79 20.45
N GLU A 3 -16.18 15.57 19.55
CA GLU A 3 -16.21 15.31 18.11
C GLU A 3 -14.77 15.34 17.58
N GLN A 4 -14.05 14.23 17.72
CA GLN A 4 -12.83 14.01 16.94
C GLN A 4 -13.27 13.78 15.49
N HIS A 5 -12.93 14.74 14.64
CA HIS A 5 -13.15 14.77 13.20
C HIS A 5 -12.82 13.41 12.57
N CYS A 6 -13.83 12.57 12.34
CA CYS A 6 -13.68 11.25 11.73
C CYS A 6 -13.21 11.44 10.28
N PRO A 7 -11.93 11.16 9.93
CA PRO A 7 -11.50 11.34 8.57
C PRO A 7 -12.27 10.37 7.68
N ILE A 8 -13.04 10.92 6.74
CA ILE A 8 -13.90 10.12 5.85
C ILE A 8 -13.07 9.42 4.76
N TYR A 9 -11.85 9.92 4.52
CA TYR A 9 -10.87 9.31 3.63
C TYR A 9 -9.77 8.62 4.43
N TRP A 10 -9.53 7.36 4.14
CA TRP A 10 -8.50 6.56 4.79
C TRP A 10 -7.38 6.25 3.82
N LEU A 11 -6.15 6.52 4.24
CA LEU A 11 -4.95 6.30 3.45
C LEU A 11 -4.45 4.87 3.65
N PHE A 12 -4.59 4.05 2.60
CA PHE A 12 -3.89 2.79 2.47
C PHE A 12 -2.48 3.07 1.97
N SER A 13 -1.48 2.47 2.62
CA SER A 13 -0.07 2.69 2.28
C SER A 13 0.71 1.39 2.37
N SER A 14 1.60 1.16 1.40
CA SER A 14 2.49 0.00 1.38
C SER A 14 3.60 0.08 2.42
N GLY A 15 3.91 1.27 2.92
CA GLY A 15 4.95 1.48 3.93
C GLY A 15 5.89 2.63 3.60
N LYS A 16 7.15 2.46 4.01
CA LYS A 16 8.16 3.52 4.03
C LYS A 16 8.66 3.91 2.64
N GLU A 17 8.78 2.93 1.75
CA GLU A 17 9.23 3.13 0.37
C GLU A 17 8.10 3.72 -0.50
N LYS A 18 6.88 3.79 0.04
CA LYS A 18 5.68 4.35 -0.60
C LYS A 18 5.47 3.78 -1.99
N ALA A 19 5.66 2.46 -2.12
CA ALA A 19 5.46 1.77 -3.38
C ALA A 19 4.01 1.87 -3.88
N PHE A 20 3.04 1.99 -2.96
CA PHE A 20 1.63 2.24 -3.25
C PHE A 20 0.97 3.05 -2.14
N GLU A 21 0.19 4.06 -2.51
CA GLU A 21 -0.67 4.84 -1.61
C GLU A 21 -2.02 5.09 -2.27
N CYS A 22 -3.12 4.94 -1.53
CA CYS A 22 -4.47 5.16 -2.04
C CYS A 22 -5.40 5.69 -0.94
N LEU A 23 -6.19 6.72 -1.26
CA LEU A 23 -7.25 7.21 -0.39
C LEU A 23 -8.56 6.50 -0.71
N VAL A 24 -9.14 5.87 0.30
CA VAL A 24 -10.44 5.18 0.21
C VAL A 24 -11.50 5.99 0.95
N TYR A 25 -12.60 6.27 0.27
CA TYR A 25 -13.76 6.95 0.85
C TYR A 25 -14.66 5.97 1.60
N LEU A 26 -14.71 6.08 2.93
CA LEU A 26 -15.27 5.05 3.82
C LEU A 26 -16.76 4.77 3.57
N HIS A 27 -17.57 5.79 3.27
CA HIS A 27 -19.01 5.60 3.00
C HIS A 27 -19.30 4.81 1.72
N ARG A 28 -18.30 4.62 0.84
CA ARG A 28 -18.42 3.77 -0.35
C ARG A 28 -17.66 2.46 -0.22
N TYR A 29 -17.01 2.24 0.91
CA TYR A 29 -16.33 0.99 1.17
C TYR A 29 -17.34 -0.16 1.21
N ASN A 30 -16.95 -1.29 0.62
CA ASN A 30 -17.68 -2.55 0.64
C ASN A 30 -16.69 -3.71 0.50
N GLU A 31 -17.16 -4.94 0.67
CA GLU A 31 -16.32 -6.15 0.61
C GLU A 31 -15.54 -6.32 -0.71
N ALA A 32 -15.98 -5.69 -1.81
CA ALA A 32 -15.29 -5.73 -3.09
C ALA A 32 -14.16 -4.70 -3.21
N THR A 33 -14.01 -3.79 -2.23
CA THR A 33 -13.05 -2.68 -2.30
C THR A 33 -11.61 -3.16 -2.28
N LEU A 34 -11.24 -4.04 -1.34
CA LEU A 34 -9.88 -4.59 -1.27
C LEU A 34 -9.57 -5.56 -2.43
N PRO A 35 -10.48 -6.48 -2.84
CA PRO A 35 -10.30 -7.26 -4.05
C PRO A 35 -10.03 -6.39 -5.28
N ARG A 36 -10.83 -5.34 -5.50
CA ARG A 36 -10.64 -4.42 -6.64
C ARG A 36 -9.32 -3.65 -6.54
N MET A 37 -8.98 -3.13 -5.36
CA MET A 37 -7.69 -2.47 -5.13
C MET A 37 -6.52 -3.38 -5.55
N ARG A 38 -6.62 -4.67 -5.19
CA ARG A 38 -5.60 -5.66 -5.53
C ARG A 38 -5.53 -5.94 -7.03
N THR A 39 -6.66 -6.25 -7.66
CA THR A 39 -6.69 -6.73 -9.05
C THR A 39 -6.53 -5.59 -10.07
N GLU A 40 -7.11 -4.43 -9.78
CA GLU A 40 -7.13 -3.31 -10.73
C GLU A 40 -5.92 -2.38 -10.58
N TYR A 41 -5.23 -2.38 -9.44
CA TYR A 41 -4.12 -1.44 -9.18
C TYR A 41 -2.83 -2.12 -8.73
N VAL A 42 -2.83 -2.87 -7.62
CA VAL A 42 -1.60 -3.41 -7.03
C VAL A 42 -0.94 -4.46 -7.96
N THR A 43 -1.72 -5.41 -8.47
CA THR A 43 -1.20 -6.49 -9.34
C THR A 43 -0.64 -5.93 -10.66
N PRO A 44 -1.32 -5.01 -11.38
CA PRO A 44 -0.73 -4.34 -12.54
C PRO A 44 0.56 -3.58 -12.19
N LEU A 45 0.59 -2.87 -11.06
CA LEU A 45 1.76 -2.09 -10.64
C LEU A 45 2.98 -2.98 -10.37
N LEU A 46 2.80 -4.16 -9.74
CA LEU A 46 3.86 -5.17 -9.58
C LEU A 46 4.49 -5.56 -10.92
N GLY A 47 3.66 -5.85 -11.92
CA GLY A 47 4.12 -6.21 -13.26
C GLY A 47 4.86 -5.07 -13.95
N GLN A 48 4.34 -3.85 -13.86
CA GLN A 48 4.97 -2.66 -14.44
C GLN A 48 6.33 -2.36 -13.81
N MET A 49 6.44 -2.46 -12.48
CA MET A 49 7.69 -2.21 -11.75
C MET A 49 8.75 -3.27 -12.09
N ALA A 50 8.38 -4.55 -12.09
CA ALA A 50 9.29 -5.64 -12.48
C ALA A 50 9.80 -5.44 -13.92
N SER A 51 8.90 -5.16 -14.87
CA SER A 51 9.27 -4.87 -16.27
C SER A 51 10.20 -3.66 -16.39
N ARG A 52 9.96 -2.61 -15.59
CA ARG A 52 10.82 -1.42 -15.57
C ARG A 52 12.22 -1.72 -15.05
N ILE A 53 12.34 -2.52 -14.00
CA ILE A 53 13.65 -2.95 -13.47
C ILE A 53 14.44 -3.70 -14.54
N GLU A 54 13.81 -4.66 -15.22
CA GLU A 54 14.48 -5.43 -16.28
C GLU A 54 14.92 -4.54 -17.45
N ARG A 55 14.09 -3.58 -17.86
CA ARG A 55 14.47 -2.61 -18.89
C ARG A 55 15.67 -1.75 -18.47
N LEU A 56 15.73 -1.31 -17.21
CA LEU A 56 16.86 -0.53 -16.69
C LEU A 56 18.14 -1.36 -16.62
N ARG A 57 18.04 -2.65 -16.28
CA ARG A 57 19.19 -3.59 -16.29
C ARG A 57 19.76 -3.77 -17.68
N LEU A 58 18.90 -3.91 -18.70
CA LEU A 58 19.35 -3.96 -20.10
C LEU A 58 20.05 -2.66 -20.51
N GLN A 59 19.49 -1.50 -20.16
CA GLN A 59 20.13 -0.21 -20.42
C GLN A 59 21.48 -0.06 -19.70
N GLN A 60 21.62 -0.64 -18.50
CA GLN A 60 22.84 -0.58 -17.71
C GLN A 60 23.99 -1.38 -18.34
N ALA A 61 23.68 -2.48 -19.05
CA ALA A 61 24.68 -3.33 -19.68
C ALA A 61 25.52 -2.60 -20.76
N ASP A 62 24.90 -1.65 -21.46
CA ASP A 62 25.53 -0.86 -22.53
C ASP A 62 25.96 0.56 -22.09
N ALA A 63 25.80 0.89 -20.80
CA ALA A 63 26.00 2.25 -20.29
C ALA A 63 27.46 2.57 -19.97
N SER A 64 27.83 3.85 -20.10
CA SER A 64 29.11 4.34 -19.56
C SER A 64 29.17 4.20 -18.03
N THR A 65 30.37 4.18 -17.45
CA THR A 65 30.56 3.98 -15.99
C THR A 65 29.73 4.95 -15.12
N ALA A 66 29.62 6.21 -15.52
CA ALA A 66 28.85 7.21 -14.78
C ALA A 66 27.33 6.96 -14.90
N GLU A 67 26.86 6.61 -16.10
CA GLU A 67 25.46 6.29 -16.35
C GLU A 67 25.04 4.97 -15.68
N ALA A 68 25.90 3.96 -15.72
CA ALA A 68 25.69 2.67 -15.07
C ALA A 68 25.47 2.84 -13.56
N LYS A 69 26.25 3.70 -12.89
CA LYS A 69 26.07 4.02 -11.46
C LYS A 69 24.75 4.75 -11.17
N ARG A 70 24.27 5.57 -12.10
CA ARG A 70 22.98 6.26 -11.98
C ARG A 70 21.82 5.27 -12.16
N LEU A 71 21.93 4.36 -13.12
CA LEU A 71 20.95 3.30 -13.37
C LEU A 71 20.87 2.33 -12.19
N ASP A 72 22.02 1.99 -11.61
CA ASP A 72 22.12 1.12 -10.42
C ASP A 72 21.27 1.65 -9.26
N LYS A 73 21.44 2.94 -8.92
CA LYS A 73 20.64 3.59 -7.87
C LYS A 73 19.14 3.58 -8.16
N GLN A 74 18.74 3.70 -9.43
CA GLN A 74 17.33 3.64 -9.82
C GLN A 74 16.78 2.22 -9.69
N ILE A 75 17.56 1.22 -10.10
CA ILE A 75 17.23 -0.21 -9.95
C ILE A 75 17.08 -0.55 -8.47
N ASP A 76 18.00 -0.11 -7.62
CA ASP A 76 17.95 -0.34 -6.17
C ASP A 76 16.69 0.25 -5.54
N GLY A 77 16.35 1.51 -5.88
CA GLY A 77 15.13 2.16 -5.39
C GLY A 77 13.87 1.41 -5.81
N LEU A 78 13.76 1.06 -7.10
CA LEU A 78 12.62 0.30 -7.61
C LEU A 78 12.55 -1.11 -7.03
N THR A 79 13.68 -1.74 -6.74
CA THR A 79 13.73 -3.08 -6.14
C THR A 79 13.21 -3.06 -4.71
N LYS A 80 13.55 -2.03 -3.92
CA LYS A 80 12.99 -1.83 -2.57
C LYS A 80 11.49 -1.60 -2.62
N GLN A 81 11.03 -0.71 -3.50
CA GLN A 81 9.60 -0.48 -3.68
C GLN A 81 8.87 -1.74 -4.16
N LEU A 82 9.46 -2.53 -5.06
CA LEU A 82 8.86 -3.78 -5.54
C LEU A 82 8.76 -4.82 -4.42
N ALA A 83 9.77 -4.94 -3.57
CA ALA A 83 9.72 -5.82 -2.40
C ALA A 83 8.64 -5.38 -1.41
N GLU A 84 8.52 -4.08 -1.13
CA GLU A 84 7.46 -3.53 -0.28
C GLU A 84 6.06 -3.78 -0.89
N LEU A 85 5.89 -3.56 -2.18
CA LEU A 85 4.61 -3.76 -2.86
C LEU A 85 4.18 -5.23 -2.87
N ARG A 86 5.12 -6.17 -2.95
CA ARG A 86 4.82 -7.62 -2.83
C ARG A 86 4.32 -7.97 -1.44
N ALA A 87 4.99 -7.47 -0.39
CA ALA A 87 4.54 -7.67 0.97
C ALA A 87 3.14 -7.04 1.21
N PHE A 88 2.90 -5.86 0.63
CA PHE A 88 1.59 -5.23 0.66
C PHE A 88 0.52 -6.03 -0.10
N ASP A 89 0.82 -6.61 -1.25
CA ASP A 89 -0.11 -7.48 -2.00
C ASP A 89 -0.54 -8.70 -1.18
N ASP A 90 0.39 -9.34 -0.47
CA ASP A 90 0.11 -10.48 0.40
C ASP A 90 -0.81 -10.09 1.56
N GLN A 91 -0.53 -8.95 2.21
CA GLN A 91 -1.41 -8.42 3.26
C GLN A 91 -2.78 -8.07 2.70
N LEU A 92 -2.84 -7.41 1.54
CA LEU A 92 -4.09 -6.99 0.92
C LEU A 92 -4.94 -8.19 0.52
N LYS A 93 -4.32 -9.26 -0.01
CA LYS A 93 -4.98 -10.54 -0.31
C LYS A 93 -5.60 -11.14 0.95
N HIS A 94 -4.83 -11.24 2.03
CA HIS A 94 -5.32 -11.78 3.30
C HIS A 94 -6.57 -11.04 3.81
N HIS A 95 -6.55 -9.70 3.80
CA HIS A 95 -7.69 -8.89 4.24
C HIS A 95 -8.87 -8.91 3.26
N ALA A 96 -8.59 -9.06 1.95
CA ALA A 96 -9.62 -9.25 0.94
C ALA A 96 -10.38 -10.58 1.17
N ASP A 97 -9.67 -11.66 1.51
CA ASP A 97 -10.26 -12.97 1.81
C ASP A 97 -11.12 -12.94 3.08
N MET A 98 -10.81 -12.05 4.04
CA MET A 98 -11.62 -11.83 5.25
C MET A 98 -12.97 -11.16 4.98
N LYS A 99 -13.17 -10.57 3.78
CA LYS A 99 -14.40 -9.85 3.40
C LYS A 99 -14.86 -8.85 4.46
N ILE A 100 -13.96 -7.99 4.87
CA ILE A 100 -14.23 -6.98 5.91
C ILE A 100 -15.43 -6.13 5.51
N THR A 101 -16.38 -5.98 6.43
CA THR A 101 -17.50 -5.05 6.33
C THR A 101 -17.38 -3.98 7.41
N LEU A 102 -17.86 -2.78 7.08
CA LEU A 102 -17.82 -1.65 7.99
C LEU A 102 -19.25 -1.29 8.40
N ASP A 103 -19.44 -1.21 9.71
CA ASP A 103 -20.62 -0.59 10.30
C ASP A 103 -20.22 0.80 10.76
N LEU A 104 -20.81 1.84 10.16
CA LEU A 104 -20.41 3.23 10.47
C LEU A 104 -20.80 3.63 11.91
N ASP A 105 -21.73 2.91 12.53
CA ASP A 105 -22.16 3.14 13.91
C ASP A 105 -21.15 2.59 14.94
N ASP A 106 -20.26 1.65 14.54
CA ASP A 106 -19.16 1.14 15.39
C ASP A 106 -18.09 2.21 15.72
N GLY A 107 -18.10 3.32 14.98
CA GLY A 107 -17.12 4.40 15.10
C GLY A 107 -15.78 4.09 14.42
N VAL A 108 -14.96 5.14 14.24
CA VAL A 108 -13.73 5.08 13.45
C VAL A 108 -12.71 4.11 14.02
N LYS A 109 -12.46 4.13 15.33
CA LYS A 109 -11.39 3.31 15.94
C LYS A 109 -11.59 1.81 15.74
N VAL A 110 -12.82 1.33 15.95
CA VAL A 110 -13.18 -0.09 15.79
C VAL A 110 -12.99 -0.51 14.32
N ASN A 111 -13.52 0.29 13.40
CA ASN A 111 -13.40 0.04 11.97
C ASN A 111 -11.95 0.14 11.47
N TYR A 112 -11.15 1.07 11.99
CA TYR A 112 -9.76 1.27 11.59
C TYR A 112 -8.90 0.06 11.96
N GLY A 113 -9.13 -0.50 13.15
CA GLY A 113 -8.44 -1.70 13.63
C GLY A 113 -8.67 -2.94 12.76
N LYS A 114 -9.78 -3.01 12.00
CA LYS A 114 -10.07 -4.14 11.11
C LYS A 114 -9.06 -4.28 9.95
N PHE A 115 -8.36 -3.20 9.59
CA PHE A 115 -7.43 -3.18 8.45
C PHE A 115 -5.96 -3.38 8.83
N GLY A 116 -5.67 -3.62 10.11
CA GLY A 116 -4.33 -3.95 10.58
C GLY A 116 -3.26 -2.94 10.11
N THR A 117 -2.25 -3.43 9.40
CA THR A 117 -1.12 -2.64 8.88
C THR A 117 -1.35 -2.05 7.48
N LEU A 118 -2.52 -2.25 6.87
CA LEU A 118 -2.80 -1.74 5.52
C LEU A 118 -2.96 -0.22 5.47
N LEU A 119 -3.29 0.40 6.61
CA LEU A 119 -3.52 1.84 6.72
C LEU A 119 -2.25 2.55 7.23
N SER A 120 -2.00 3.77 6.75
CA SER A 120 -0.98 4.63 7.35
C SER A 120 -1.42 5.06 8.75
N ASP A 121 -0.48 5.41 9.64
CA ASP A 121 -0.79 6.10 10.89
C ASP A 121 -1.79 5.39 11.83
N VAL A 122 -1.92 4.06 11.73
CA VAL A 122 -2.78 3.23 12.62
C VAL A 122 -2.51 3.57 14.08
N LYS A 123 -1.24 3.72 14.48
CA LYS A 123 -0.85 4.09 15.83
C LYS A 123 -1.36 5.48 16.29
N ALA A 124 -1.48 6.43 15.37
CA ALA A 124 -2.01 7.76 15.67
C ALA A 124 -3.54 7.77 15.83
N ILE A 125 -4.25 6.82 15.20
CA ILE A 125 -5.71 6.77 15.16
C ILE A 125 -6.30 5.77 16.18
N THR A 126 -5.71 4.57 16.31
CA THR A 126 -6.21 3.54 17.24
C THR A 126 -5.70 3.73 18.67
N GLY A 127 -4.64 4.52 18.87
CA GLY A 127 -3.90 4.58 20.13
C GLY A 127 -3.11 3.29 20.36
N ASP A 128 -1.91 3.42 20.90
CA ASP A 128 -1.02 2.32 21.24
C ASP A 128 -1.76 1.30 22.13
N LYS A 129 -2.00 0.08 21.62
CA LYS A 129 -1.99 -1.09 22.49
C LYS A 129 -0.61 -1.69 22.37
N GLY A 130 0.33 -1.02 23.04
CA GLY A 130 1.53 -1.70 23.48
C GLY A 130 1.10 -2.76 24.49
N GLU A 131 1.14 -4.01 24.04
CA GLU A 131 1.46 -5.21 24.81
C GLU A 131 1.94 -6.30 23.83
#